data_AF-A0A9E2B1N9-F1
#
_entry.id   AF-A0A9E2B1N9-F1
#
_cell.length_a   1.000
_cell.length_b   1.000
_cell.length_c   1.000
_cell.angle_alpha   90.00
_cell.angle_beta   90.00
_cell.angle_gamma   90.00
#
_symmetry.space_group_name_H-M   'P 1'
#
loop_
_entity.id
_entity.type
_entity.pdbx_description
1 polymer ?
#
loop_
_entity_poly.entity_id
_entity_poly.type
_entity_poly.pdbx_seq_one_letter_code
_entity_poly.pdbx_strand_id
1 'polypeptide(L)'
;MTKLNFRKGFVFKTYEAPHQSPFEKLFEIFKELITYTSGDFDEAIDWLRQLDKEYNLTTPEYTIDDFIEDLKNKGYIREELDPNGTGEGDGEGGRLVITSKTERAIRQQALDHIFGKIKRSGAGNHRSKGVGIGDEHTGEFRSYQFGDAIEKVSITESLRNAQINHGVNDFNLTEDDLVVEETLHKSQMSTVLMIDISHSMILYGEDRIT
;
A
#
# COMPACT_ATOMS: atom_id res chain seq x y z
N MET A 1 -38.76 -32.74 -10.62
CA MET A 1 -37.58 -32.14 -9.93
C MET A 1 -36.66 -31.54 -10.98
N THR A 2 -36.74 -30.23 -11.18
CA THR A 2 -35.97 -29.50 -12.21
C THR A 2 -34.62 -29.14 -11.62
N LYS A 3 -33.53 -29.71 -12.13
CA LYS A 3 -32.16 -29.38 -11.70
C LYS A 3 -31.84 -27.92 -12.10
N LEU A 4 -31.64 -27.05 -11.12
CA LEU A 4 -31.08 -25.71 -11.32
C LEU A 4 -29.62 -25.85 -11.74
N ASN A 5 -29.34 -25.63 -13.03
CA ASN A 5 -27.99 -25.52 -13.57
C ASN A 5 -27.40 -24.17 -13.12
N PHE A 6 -26.61 -24.17 -12.05
CA PHE A 6 -25.73 -23.05 -11.73
C PHE A 6 -24.58 -23.03 -12.75
N ARG A 7 -24.70 -22.21 -13.80
CA ARG A 7 -23.56 -21.87 -14.64
C ARG A 7 -22.56 -21.10 -13.76
N LYS A 8 -21.42 -21.72 -13.45
CA LYS A 8 -20.30 -21.02 -12.83
C LYS A 8 -19.73 -20.05 -13.87
N GLY A 9 -19.67 -18.77 -13.52
CA GLY A 9 -19.14 -17.69 -14.35
C GLY A 9 -18.64 -16.55 -13.48
N PHE A 10 -17.81 -15.69 -14.04
CA PHE A 10 -17.31 -14.50 -13.34
C PHE A 10 -18.40 -13.44 -13.28
N VAL A 11 -18.70 -12.95 -12.08
CA VAL A 11 -19.56 -11.79 -11.86
C VAL A 11 -18.65 -10.59 -11.64
N PHE A 12 -18.53 -9.74 -12.66
CA PHE A 12 -17.84 -8.47 -12.53
C PHE A 12 -18.75 -7.50 -11.77
N LYS A 13 -18.37 -7.17 -10.53
CA LYS A 13 -18.99 -6.09 -9.77
C LYS A 13 -18.09 -4.86 -9.82
N THR A 14 -18.70 -3.68 -9.73
CA THR A 14 -17.95 -2.44 -9.52
C THR A 14 -17.12 -2.56 -8.26
N TYR A 15 -15.89 -2.05 -8.29
CA TYR A 15 -15.02 -2.06 -7.13
C TYR A 15 -15.68 -1.29 -5.98
N GLU A 16 -15.90 -1.98 -4.87
CA GLU A 16 -16.32 -1.39 -3.60
C GLU A 16 -15.06 -1.23 -2.76
N ALA A 17 -14.70 0.01 -2.44
CA ALA A 17 -13.59 0.27 -1.54
C ALA A 17 -13.88 -0.39 -0.17
N PRO A 18 -12.86 -0.98 0.49
CA PRO A 18 -13.02 -1.48 1.84
C PRO A 18 -13.52 -0.36 2.76
N HIS A 19 -14.37 -0.72 3.73
CA HIS A 19 -14.90 0.24 4.70
C HIS A 19 -13.74 0.90 5.47
N GLN A 20 -13.46 2.16 5.17
CA GLN A 20 -12.47 2.98 5.87
C GLN A 20 -13.13 3.72 7.02
N SER A 21 -12.47 3.76 8.17
CA SER A 21 -12.93 4.59 9.28
C SER A 21 -12.81 6.10 8.93
N PRO A 22 -13.64 6.98 9.53
CA PRO A 22 -13.53 8.43 9.34
C PRO A 22 -12.12 8.95 9.63
N PHE A 23 -11.47 8.42 10.68
CA PHE A 23 -10.09 8.71 11.02
C PHE A 23 -9.13 8.36 9.89
N GLU A 24 -9.18 7.14 9.34
CA GLU A 24 -8.26 6.71 8.28
C GLU A 24 -8.39 7.57 7.03
N LYS A 25 -9.64 7.92 6.66
CA LYS A 25 -9.90 8.80 5.53
C LYS A 25 -9.25 10.18 5.71
N LEU A 26 -9.46 10.82 6.87
CA LEU A 26 -8.83 12.10 7.16
C LEU A 26 -7.32 11.99 7.34
N PHE A 27 -6.82 10.87 7.88
CA PHE A 27 -5.40 10.65 8.09
C PHE A 27 -4.62 10.52 6.77
N GLU A 28 -5.20 9.86 5.76
CA GLU A 28 -4.60 9.83 4.41
C GLU A 28 -4.46 11.24 3.82
N ILE A 29 -5.50 12.06 3.94
CA ILE A 29 -5.49 13.45 3.45
C ILE A 29 -4.49 14.29 4.26
N PHE A 30 -4.53 14.18 5.59
CA PHE A 30 -3.62 14.89 6.48
C PHE A 30 -2.15 14.60 6.16
N LYS A 31 -1.78 13.34 5.90
CA LYS A 31 -0.40 12.98 5.52
C LYS A 31 0.05 13.63 4.21
N GLU A 32 -0.86 13.91 3.28
CA GLU A 32 -0.53 14.70 2.08
C GLU A 32 -0.35 16.18 2.45
N LEU A 33 -1.30 16.77 3.16
CA LEU A 33 -1.27 18.18 3.55
C LEU A 33 -0.02 18.53 4.36
N ILE A 34 0.30 17.74 5.39
CA ILE A 34 1.47 17.96 6.24
C ILE A 34 2.79 17.86 5.46
N THR A 35 2.80 17.11 4.34
CA THR A 35 3.96 17.05 3.45
C THR A 35 4.08 18.34 2.65
N TYR A 36 2.97 18.89 2.18
CA TYR A 36 2.96 20.16 1.43
C TYR A 36 3.25 21.37 2.32
N THR A 37 2.81 21.37 3.57
CA THR A 37 3.12 22.42 4.56
C THR A 37 4.48 22.22 5.22
N SER A 38 5.32 21.31 4.70
CA SER A 38 6.68 21.05 5.21
C SER A 38 6.73 20.72 6.71
N GLY A 39 5.71 20.04 7.23
CA GLY A 39 5.61 19.66 8.63
C GLY A 39 4.94 20.68 9.54
N ASP A 40 4.45 21.81 9.02
CA ASP A 40 3.64 22.75 9.79
C ASP A 40 2.24 22.14 10.04
N PHE A 41 2.00 21.77 11.31
CA PHE A 41 0.77 21.14 11.74
C PHE A 41 -0.43 22.09 11.70
N ASP A 42 -0.24 23.32 12.16
CA ASP A 42 -1.32 24.29 12.28
C ASP A 42 -1.83 24.67 10.88
N GLU A 43 -0.89 24.92 9.95
CA GLU A 43 -1.24 25.18 8.54
C GLU A 43 -1.93 23.97 7.88
N ALA A 44 -1.45 22.75 8.14
CA ALA A 44 -2.04 21.54 7.57
C ALA A 44 -3.49 21.32 8.03
N ILE A 45 -3.78 21.60 9.31
CA ILE A 45 -5.13 21.51 9.87
C ILE A 45 -6.03 22.61 9.29
N ASP A 46 -5.53 23.82 9.11
CA ASP A 46 -6.30 24.90 8.49
C ASP A 46 -6.70 24.55 7.05
N TRP A 47 -5.78 23.98 6.27
CA TRP A 47 -6.09 23.50 4.92
C TRP A 47 -7.09 22.33 4.96
N LEU A 48 -6.96 21.42 5.92
CA LEU A 48 -7.90 20.31 6.10
C LEU A 48 -9.32 20.82 6.40
N ARG A 49 -9.46 21.86 7.23
CA ARG A 49 -10.76 22.50 7.51
C ARG A 49 -11.34 23.20 6.29
N GLN A 50 -10.49 23.80 5.44
CA GLN A 50 -10.95 24.40 4.18
C GLN A 50 -11.49 23.32 3.23
N LEU A 51 -10.77 22.21 3.09
CA LEU A 51 -11.21 21.07 2.29
C LEU A 51 -12.50 20.45 2.84
N ASP A 52 -12.64 20.36 4.16
CA ASP A 52 -13.86 19.84 4.77
C ASP A 52 -15.10 20.68 4.44
N LYS A 53 -14.96 22.02 4.36
CA LYS A 53 -16.05 22.92 3.95
C LYS A 53 -16.48 22.70 2.50
N GLU A 54 -15.55 22.36 1.61
CA GLU A 54 -15.82 22.18 0.18
C GLU A 54 -16.32 20.77 -0.15
N TYR A 55 -15.74 19.75 0.49
CA TYR A 55 -15.96 18.34 0.14
C TYR A 55 -16.73 17.54 1.18
N ASN A 56 -17.13 18.16 2.31
CA ASN A 56 -17.83 17.51 3.42
C ASN A 56 -17.14 16.18 3.83
N LEU A 57 -15.88 16.29 4.23
CA LEU A 57 -15.04 15.13 4.53
C LEU A 57 -15.46 14.46 5.84
N THR A 58 -15.93 15.26 6.80
CA THR A 58 -16.44 14.90 8.13
C THR A 58 -17.92 14.49 8.11
N THR A 59 -18.37 13.91 9.23
CA THR A 59 -19.80 13.65 9.49
C THR A 59 -20.26 14.42 10.73
N PRO A 60 -21.57 14.60 10.95
CA PRO A 60 -22.07 15.23 12.18
C PRO A 60 -21.57 14.57 13.47
N GLU A 61 -21.21 13.29 13.40
CA GLU A 61 -20.72 12.48 14.51
C GLU A 61 -19.19 12.47 14.64
N TYR A 62 -18.45 12.98 13.64
CA TYR A 62 -16.98 12.97 13.63
C TYR A 62 -16.41 14.20 12.92
N THR A 63 -15.95 15.15 13.70
CA THR A 63 -15.44 16.46 13.27
C THR A 63 -13.91 16.48 13.13
N ILE A 64 -13.37 17.58 12.60
CA ILE A 64 -11.91 17.79 12.56
C ILE A 64 -11.32 17.89 13.97
N ASP A 65 -12.08 18.36 14.96
CA ASP A 65 -11.59 18.45 16.34
C ASP A 65 -11.47 17.06 16.96
N ASP A 66 -12.43 16.16 16.69
CA ASP A 66 -12.35 14.74 17.08
C ASP A 66 -11.15 14.05 16.40
N PHE A 67 -10.85 14.41 15.15
CA PHE A 67 -9.67 13.92 14.45
C PHE A 67 -8.35 14.38 15.09
N ILE A 68 -8.26 15.65 15.51
CA ILE A 68 -7.08 16.17 16.21
C ILE A 68 -6.91 15.46 17.56
N GLU A 69 -8.00 15.24 18.29
CA GLU A 69 -7.96 14.49 19.54
C GLU A 69 -7.49 13.04 19.31
N ASP A 70 -7.99 12.39 18.27
CA ASP A 70 -7.53 11.05 17.87
C ASP A 70 -6.05 11.03 17.47
N LEU A 71 -5.55 12.06 16.79
CA LEU A 71 -4.12 12.18 16.48
C LEU A 71 -3.29 12.27 17.76
N LYS A 72 -3.75 13.01 18.77
CA LYS A 72 -3.09 13.13 20.08
C LYS A 72 -3.14 11.80 20.82
N ASN A 73 -4.31 11.18 20.92
CA ASN A 73 -4.53 9.90 21.60
C ASN A 73 -3.73 8.75 20.97
N LYS A 74 -3.59 8.75 19.64
CA LYS A 74 -2.77 7.76 18.91
C LYS A 74 -1.29 8.14 18.89
N GLY A 75 -0.87 9.28 19.45
CA GLY A 75 0.53 9.70 19.56
C GLY A 75 1.16 10.18 18.24
N TYR A 76 0.34 10.65 17.30
CA TYR A 76 0.81 11.29 16.06
C TYR A 76 1.19 12.76 16.27
N ILE A 77 0.59 13.40 17.26
CA ILE A 77 0.94 14.77 17.66
C ILE A 77 1.20 14.84 19.17
N ARG A 78 1.94 15.86 19.59
CA ARG A 78 2.20 16.17 20.99
C ARG A 78 2.21 17.67 21.20
N GLU A 79 1.93 18.10 22.42
CA GLU A 79 2.09 19.49 22.84
C GLU A 79 3.56 19.70 23.24
N GLU A 80 4.19 20.70 22.63
CA GLU A 80 5.51 21.16 23.02
C GLU A 80 5.36 22.49 23.76
N LEU A 81 5.88 22.54 24.98
CA LEU A 81 5.93 23.77 25.77
C LEU A 81 7.06 24.61 25.21
N ASP A 82 6.73 25.78 24.67
CA ASP A 82 7.71 26.70 24.13
C ASP A 82 8.48 27.36 25.30
N PRO A 83 9.79 27.10 25.49
CA PRO A 83 10.53 27.66 26.63
C PRO A 83 10.77 29.17 26.53
N ASN A 84 10.48 29.78 25.37
CA ASN A 84 10.77 31.19 25.04
C ASN A 84 9.53 32.01 24.64
N GLY A 85 8.31 31.54 24.91
CA GLY A 85 7.08 32.13 24.35
C GLY A 85 6.72 33.54 24.86
N THR A 86 7.06 34.56 24.07
CA THR A 86 6.35 35.84 23.92
C THR A 86 5.00 35.64 23.24
N GLY A 87 4.16 34.77 23.80
CA GLY A 87 2.78 34.54 23.33
C GLY A 87 1.81 35.35 24.18
N GLU A 88 1.35 36.49 23.66
CA GLU A 88 0.20 37.19 24.22
C GLU A 88 -1.07 36.38 23.91
N GLY A 89 -1.54 35.60 24.88
CA GLY A 89 -2.80 34.87 24.83
C GLY A 89 -3.01 34.06 26.11
N ASP A 90 -4.01 34.44 26.90
CA ASP A 90 -4.36 33.79 28.16
C ASP A 90 -4.65 32.27 28.01
N GLY A 91 -3.84 31.44 28.67
CA GLY A 91 -4.19 30.07 29.08
C GLY A 91 -3.69 28.93 28.18
N GLU A 92 -2.90 28.01 28.75
CA GLU A 92 -2.63 26.63 28.26
C GLU A 92 -2.03 26.43 26.84
N GLY A 93 -1.31 27.41 26.28
CA GLY A 93 -0.77 27.33 24.91
C GLY A 93 0.54 26.57 24.74
N GLY A 94 0.50 25.23 24.66
CA GLY A 94 1.58 24.43 24.04
C GLY A 94 1.38 24.34 22.53
N ARG A 95 2.43 24.51 21.72
CA ARG A 95 2.32 24.35 20.26
C ARG A 95 2.15 22.87 19.93
N LEU A 96 1.14 22.52 19.14
CA LEU A 96 0.97 21.15 18.66
C LEU A 96 1.99 20.88 17.57
N VAL A 97 2.80 19.84 17.78
CA VAL A 97 3.84 19.42 16.83
C VAL A 97 3.67 17.96 16.46
N ILE A 98 4.05 17.62 15.22
CA ILE A 98 4.07 16.23 14.77
C ILE A 98 5.14 15.43 15.52
N THR A 99 4.86 14.15 15.76
CA THR A 99 5.82 13.22 16.39
C THR A 99 6.63 12.47 15.34
N SER A 100 7.70 11.81 15.78
CA SER A 100 8.46 10.84 14.95
C SER A 100 7.60 9.70 14.41
N LYS A 101 6.48 9.38 15.07
CA LYS A 101 5.49 8.41 14.57
C LYS A 101 4.82 8.92 13.30
N THR A 102 4.47 10.20 13.26
CA THR A 102 3.89 10.86 12.08
C THR A 102 4.90 10.95 10.95
N GLU A 103 6.14 11.36 11.24
CA GLU A 103 7.21 11.35 10.24
C GLU A 103 7.38 9.97 9.60
N ARG A 104 7.38 8.91 10.41
CA ARG A 104 7.48 7.53 9.89
C ARG A 104 6.29 7.16 9.01
N ALA A 105 5.09 7.58 9.39
CA ALA A 105 3.88 7.33 8.59
C ALA A 105 3.91 8.06 7.24
N ILE A 106 4.38 9.31 7.22
CA ILE A 106 4.58 10.09 5.99
C ILE A 106 5.60 9.41 5.08
N ARG A 107 6.76 8.99 5.64
CA ARG A 107 7.79 8.26 4.88
C ARG A 107 7.26 6.96 4.29
N GLN A 108 6.48 6.19 5.06
CA GLN A 108 5.86 4.96 4.57
C GLN A 108 4.91 5.25 3.40
N GLN A 109 4.07 6.28 3.50
CA GLN A 109 3.19 6.69 2.40
C GLN A 109 3.98 7.09 1.16
N ALA A 110 5.07 7.85 1.30
CA ALA A 110 5.93 8.21 0.17
C ALA A 110 6.50 6.95 -0.52
N LEU A 111 6.96 5.96 0.26
CA LEU A 111 7.42 4.68 -0.28
C LEU A 111 6.28 3.93 -0.98
N ASP A 112 5.08 3.91 -0.42
CA ASP A 112 3.91 3.26 -1.04
C ASP A 112 3.48 3.94 -2.33
N HIS A 113 3.65 5.27 -2.46
CA HIS A 113 3.41 5.97 -3.72
C HIS A 113 4.44 5.58 -4.80
N ILE A 114 5.71 5.44 -4.41
CA ILE A 114 6.81 5.08 -5.32
C ILE A 114 6.72 3.61 -5.73
N PHE A 115 6.51 2.71 -4.77
CA PHE A 115 6.64 1.26 -4.95
C PHE A 115 5.29 0.53 -5.01
N GLY A 116 4.22 1.07 -4.43
CA GLY A 116 2.90 0.45 -4.40
C GLY A 116 2.21 0.40 -5.77
N LYS A 117 2.61 1.27 -6.70
CA LYS A 117 2.11 1.32 -8.08
C LYS A 117 3.02 0.63 -9.10
N ILE A 118 4.00 -0.18 -8.67
CA ILE A 118 4.85 -0.94 -9.61
C ILE A 118 3.96 -1.86 -10.46
N LYS A 119 3.80 -1.48 -11.73
CA LYS A 119 3.18 -2.31 -12.76
C LYS A 119 4.18 -3.36 -13.23
N ARG A 120 3.66 -4.48 -13.73
CA ARG A 120 4.44 -5.53 -14.39
C ARG A 120 5.32 -4.89 -15.48
N SER A 121 6.65 -4.91 -15.30
CA SER A 121 7.63 -4.47 -16.31
C SER A 121 8.55 -5.65 -16.68
N GLY A 122 9.63 -5.39 -17.43
CA GLY A 122 10.65 -6.39 -17.72
C GLY A 122 11.16 -7.12 -16.47
N ALA A 123 11.72 -8.32 -16.64
CA ALA A 123 12.19 -9.16 -15.53
C ALA A 123 13.27 -8.43 -14.71
N GLY A 124 13.15 -8.45 -13.38
CA GLY A 124 14.13 -7.83 -12.47
C GLY A 124 13.96 -8.29 -11.03
N ASN A 125 14.50 -7.53 -10.06
CA ASN A 125 14.61 -7.97 -8.66
C ASN A 125 13.53 -7.43 -7.71
N HIS A 126 12.55 -6.64 -8.18
CA HIS A 126 11.48 -6.14 -7.31
C HIS A 126 10.23 -7.00 -7.40
N ARG A 127 9.69 -7.41 -6.25
CA ARG A 127 8.45 -8.18 -6.18
C ARG A 127 7.30 -7.31 -6.70
N SER A 128 6.55 -7.81 -7.67
CA SER A 128 5.31 -7.19 -8.13
C SER A 128 4.11 -8.00 -7.65
N LYS A 129 2.93 -7.37 -7.57
CA LYS A 129 1.69 -8.05 -7.17
C LYS A 129 1.12 -8.98 -8.25
N GLY A 130 1.78 -9.08 -9.42
CA GLY A 130 1.35 -9.92 -10.53
C GLY A 130 1.97 -11.31 -10.48
N VAL A 131 1.17 -12.33 -10.75
CA VAL A 131 1.66 -13.67 -11.10
C VAL A 131 2.31 -13.63 -12.49
N GLY A 132 3.39 -14.38 -12.70
CA GLY A 132 4.04 -14.42 -14.01
C GLY A 132 5.43 -15.04 -13.98
N ILE A 133 6.28 -14.66 -14.95
CA ILE A 133 7.60 -15.27 -15.13
C ILE A 133 8.53 -14.71 -14.05
N GLY A 134 8.89 -15.54 -13.09
CA GLY A 134 9.94 -15.28 -12.10
C GLY A 134 10.44 -16.57 -11.49
N ASP A 135 11.44 -16.46 -10.62
CA ASP A 135 12.20 -17.59 -10.05
C ASP A 135 11.66 -18.04 -8.67
N GLU A 136 10.76 -17.26 -8.07
CA GLU A 136 10.14 -17.61 -6.79
C GLU A 136 8.81 -18.33 -7.01
N HIS A 137 8.75 -19.57 -6.55
CA HIS A 137 7.53 -20.37 -6.47
C HIS A 137 6.56 -19.77 -5.43
N THR A 138 5.28 -19.68 -5.77
CA THR A 138 4.21 -19.21 -4.85
C THR A 138 3.71 -20.31 -3.92
N GLY A 139 4.04 -21.57 -4.22
CA GLY A 139 3.43 -22.75 -3.58
C GLY A 139 1.97 -22.97 -3.96
N GLU A 140 1.42 -22.16 -4.88
CA GLU A 140 0.08 -22.33 -5.42
C GLU A 140 0.15 -23.17 -6.70
N PHE A 141 -0.79 -24.10 -6.83
CA PHE A 141 -0.90 -24.97 -7.99
C PHE A 141 -2.08 -24.56 -8.84
N ARG A 142 -1.89 -24.57 -10.16
CA ARG A 142 -2.99 -24.43 -11.12
C ARG A 142 -2.92 -25.48 -12.21
N SER A 143 -4.04 -25.72 -12.88
CA SER A 143 -4.06 -26.59 -14.07
C SER A 143 -3.16 -26.01 -15.17
N TYR A 144 -2.48 -26.91 -15.87
CA TYR A 144 -1.69 -26.59 -17.04
C TYR A 144 -2.53 -25.87 -18.10
N GLN A 145 -1.93 -24.87 -18.73
CA GLN A 145 -2.48 -24.21 -19.91
C GLN A 145 -1.44 -24.23 -21.03
N PHE A 146 -1.92 -24.36 -22.26
CA PHE A 146 -1.06 -24.34 -23.43
C PHE A 146 -0.17 -23.09 -23.44
N GLY A 147 1.15 -23.31 -23.51
CA GLY A 147 2.17 -22.25 -23.42
C GLY A 147 2.91 -22.18 -22.09
N ASP A 148 2.46 -22.92 -21.07
CA ASP A 148 3.21 -23.06 -19.82
C ASP A 148 4.51 -23.86 -20.03
N ALA A 149 5.58 -23.41 -19.39
CA ALA A 149 6.87 -24.07 -19.45
C ALA A 149 6.83 -25.42 -18.71
N ILE A 150 7.33 -26.47 -19.35
CA ILE A 150 7.33 -27.85 -18.82
C ILE A 150 8.11 -27.92 -17.49
N GLU A 151 9.13 -27.09 -17.33
CA GLU A 151 9.93 -27.00 -16.10
C GLU A 151 9.13 -26.61 -14.86
N LYS A 152 7.95 -25.97 -15.03
CA LYS A 152 7.06 -25.57 -13.93
C LYS A 152 5.99 -26.62 -13.60
N VAL A 153 5.95 -27.72 -14.35
CA VAL A 153 4.98 -28.79 -14.11
C VAL A 153 5.38 -29.59 -12.87
N SER A 154 4.51 -29.60 -11.87
CA SER A 154 4.66 -30.46 -10.70
C SER A 154 4.29 -31.89 -11.08
N ILE A 155 5.31 -32.70 -11.38
CA ILE A 155 5.11 -34.11 -11.76
C ILE A 155 4.38 -34.86 -10.65
N THR A 156 4.69 -34.57 -9.38
CA THR A 156 4.11 -35.26 -8.23
C THR A 156 2.60 -35.01 -8.11
N GLU A 157 2.16 -33.75 -8.21
CA GLU A 157 0.74 -33.42 -8.17
C GLU A 157 0.02 -33.84 -9.46
N SER A 158 0.70 -33.77 -10.61
CA SER A 158 0.14 -34.25 -11.88
C SER A 158 -0.11 -35.76 -11.86
N LEU A 159 0.82 -36.54 -11.32
CA LEU A 159 0.67 -38.00 -11.16
C LEU A 159 -0.46 -38.34 -10.18
N ARG A 160 -0.57 -37.57 -9.10
CA ARG A 160 -1.66 -37.71 -8.12
C ARG A 160 -3.02 -37.45 -8.78
N ASN A 161 -3.14 -36.38 -9.57
CA ASN A 161 -4.36 -36.08 -10.32
C ASN A 161 -4.70 -37.18 -11.32
N ALA A 162 -3.70 -37.66 -12.08
CA ALA A 162 -3.89 -38.76 -13.02
C ALA A 162 -4.43 -40.04 -12.35
N GLN A 163 -3.91 -40.39 -11.17
CA GLN A 163 -4.41 -41.52 -10.39
C GLN A 163 -5.84 -41.32 -9.89
N ILE A 164 -6.20 -40.08 -9.51
CA ILE A 164 -7.56 -39.74 -9.08
C ILE A 164 -8.54 -39.84 -10.26
N ASN A 165 -8.13 -39.38 -11.45
CA ASN A 165 -8.99 -39.29 -12.63
C ASN A 165 -9.13 -40.62 -13.39
N HIS A 166 -8.04 -41.38 -13.53
CA HIS A 166 -7.99 -42.60 -14.36
C HIS A 166 -7.89 -43.90 -13.55
N GLY A 167 -7.69 -43.82 -12.24
CA GLY A 167 -7.60 -44.97 -11.34
C GLY A 167 -6.21 -45.62 -11.29
N VAL A 168 -6.09 -46.72 -10.53
CA VAL A 168 -4.80 -47.32 -10.15
C VAL A 168 -4.36 -48.46 -11.09
N ASN A 169 -5.29 -49.02 -11.88
CA ASN A 169 -5.04 -50.27 -12.61
C ASN A 169 -4.31 -50.06 -13.95
N ASP A 170 -4.64 -48.98 -14.68
CA ASP A 170 -3.96 -48.60 -15.93
C ASP A 170 -3.54 -47.14 -15.82
N PHE A 171 -2.22 -46.90 -15.82
CA PHE A 171 -1.68 -45.55 -15.75
C PHE A 171 -1.94 -44.84 -17.08
N ASN A 172 -2.79 -43.81 -17.04
CA ASN A 172 -3.03 -42.89 -18.13
C ASN A 172 -2.82 -41.47 -17.62
N LEU A 173 -2.05 -40.66 -18.35
CA LEU A 173 -1.78 -39.26 -18.03
C LEU A 173 -2.22 -38.40 -19.20
N THR A 174 -3.18 -37.52 -18.98
CA THR A 174 -3.66 -36.56 -19.98
C THR A 174 -3.23 -35.13 -19.63
N GLU A 175 -3.38 -34.21 -20.59
CA GLU A 175 -3.09 -32.79 -20.37
C GLU A 175 -3.90 -32.20 -19.21
N ASP A 176 -5.15 -32.66 -19.03
CA ASP A 176 -6.04 -32.25 -17.93
C ASP A 176 -5.53 -32.63 -16.54
N ASP A 177 -4.63 -33.61 -16.45
CA ASP A 177 -4.01 -34.04 -15.20
C ASP A 177 -2.79 -33.19 -14.84
N LEU A 178 -2.23 -32.44 -15.80
CA LEU A 178 -1.02 -31.65 -15.58
C LEU A 178 -1.29 -30.44 -14.69
N VAL A 179 -0.43 -30.30 -13.68
CA VAL A 179 -0.47 -29.22 -12.69
C VAL A 179 0.83 -28.43 -12.77
N VAL A 180 0.70 -27.11 -12.82
CA VAL A 180 1.81 -26.16 -12.88
C VAL A 180 1.89 -25.40 -11.56
N GLU A 181 3.11 -25.25 -11.03
CA GLU A 181 3.36 -24.39 -9.89
C GLU A 181 3.47 -22.93 -10.36
N GLU A 182 2.69 -22.05 -9.73
CA GLU A 182 2.75 -20.63 -10.05
C GLU A 182 4.04 -20.00 -9.51
N THR A 183 4.53 -19.01 -10.25
CA THR A 183 5.69 -18.21 -9.84
C THR A 183 5.31 -16.74 -9.75
N LEU A 184 5.93 -16.01 -8.82
CA LEU A 184 5.74 -14.57 -8.71
C LEU A 184 6.52 -13.84 -9.80
N HIS A 185 5.87 -12.90 -10.49
CA HIS A 185 6.59 -12.02 -11.43
C HIS A 185 7.42 -11.00 -10.64
N LYS A 186 8.73 -11.00 -10.88
CA LYS A 186 9.63 -9.95 -10.36
C LYS A 186 9.91 -8.94 -11.48
N SER A 187 9.65 -7.66 -11.22
CA SER A 187 9.84 -6.55 -12.17
C SER A 187 11.16 -5.82 -11.91
N GLN A 188 11.76 -5.25 -12.96
CA GLN A 188 12.90 -4.35 -12.84
C GLN A 188 12.42 -2.91 -12.57
N MET A 189 13.06 -2.22 -11.61
CA MET A 189 12.85 -0.80 -11.33
C MET A 189 14.21 -0.15 -11.05
N SER A 190 14.40 1.08 -11.52
CA SER A 190 15.50 1.94 -11.12
C SER A 190 14.91 3.27 -10.65
N THR A 191 15.15 3.61 -9.39
CA THR A 191 14.81 4.93 -8.84
C THR A 191 16.06 5.77 -8.86
N VAL A 192 16.08 6.83 -9.68
CA VAL A 192 17.19 7.79 -9.74
C VAL A 192 16.76 9.05 -8.99
N LEU A 193 17.46 9.38 -7.91
CA LEU A 193 17.32 10.66 -7.22
C LEU A 193 18.45 11.59 -7.71
N MET A 194 18.12 12.56 -8.55
CA MET A 194 19.06 13.61 -8.94
C MET A 194 18.97 14.76 -7.94
N ILE A 195 20.02 14.94 -7.14
CA ILE A 195 20.15 16.05 -6.20
C ILE A 195 21.07 17.09 -6.86
N ASP A 196 20.54 18.28 -7.16
CA ASP A 196 21.36 19.40 -7.60
C ASP A 196 21.97 20.09 -6.37
N ILE A 197 23.27 19.88 -6.15
CA ILE A 197 24.02 20.58 -5.09
C ILE A 197 24.40 21.98 -5.59
N SER A 198 23.47 22.92 -5.43
CA SER A 198 23.74 24.34 -5.69
C SER A 198 24.86 24.88 -4.77
N HIS A 199 25.64 25.85 -5.25
CA HIS A 199 26.78 26.44 -4.52
C HIS A 199 26.40 27.03 -3.14
N SER A 200 25.11 27.32 -2.91
CA SER A 200 24.58 27.75 -1.62
C SER A 200 24.45 26.63 -0.57
N MET A 201 24.28 25.36 -0.97
CA MET A 201 24.19 24.25 -0.01
C MET A 201 25.54 23.93 0.65
N ILE A 202 26.65 24.11 -0.07
CA ILE A 202 28.01 23.82 0.43
C ILE A 202 28.50 24.94 1.38
N LEU A 203 28.11 26.19 1.13
CA LEU A 203 28.67 27.34 1.86
C LEU A 203 28.12 27.51 3.28
N TYR A 204 26.96 26.95 3.58
CA TYR A 204 26.28 27.06 4.89
C TYR A 204 26.27 25.76 5.69
N GLY A 205 27.25 24.87 5.51
CA GLY A 205 27.60 23.84 6.51
C GLY A 205 26.49 22.90 6.99
N GLU A 206 25.34 22.85 6.31
CA GLU A 206 24.20 21.98 6.63
C GLU A 206 24.31 20.62 5.94
N ASP A 207 25.51 20.27 5.46
CA ASP A 207 25.81 18.98 4.87
C ASP A 207 25.91 17.91 5.98
N ARG A 208 24.75 17.39 6.39
CA ARG A 208 24.63 16.17 7.18
C ARG A 208 23.85 15.12 6.40
N ILE A 209 24.43 14.65 5.30
CA ILE A 209 24.04 13.36 4.71
C ILE A 209 25.15 12.35 5.05
N THR A 210 25.05 11.75 6.24
CA THR A 210 25.76 10.51 6.61
C THR A 210 24.77 9.39 6.80
#